data_AF-A0AAX6EPL8-F1
#
_entry.id   AF-A0AAX6EPL8-F1
#
_cell.length_a   1.000
_cell.length_b   1.000
_cell.length_c   1.000
_cell.angle_alpha   90.00
_cell.angle_beta   90.00
_cell.angle_gamma   90.00
#
_symmetry.space_group_name_H-M   'P 1'
#
loop_
_entity.id
_entity.type
_entity.pdbx_description
1 polymer ?
#
loop_
_entity_poly.entity_id
_entity_poly.type
_entity_poly.pdbx_seq_one_letter_code
_entity_poly.pdbx_strand_id
1 'polypeptide(L)'
;MDMVRNFHMAQGLGETSYAQNSPLQKEVIESVMDITLRSAMEACAAETVSIADLGCSSGRNTLSVVENVIRAVCERRREATQQLPEFMVFLNDLPSNDFNTLFSLVPEFVQKLKAEHDDGGGILVSVAGAPGNFYGRLFPSSSLHFITSFTSLHWLSQVPAGLLNNEESVNKGNIYMSPASPPLVATLYFERFQKDFNMFLRSRSQELVVGGKMVFSFIGRRSHDSHEKINECLLLEALEKSLSILVSQKLVTEEKLDSFNLPFYAPSTQELEDQVYREGSFTIDSMKQAHDWTIHEYAPKMLSNFSRAIIESFICHHFGEEIIEPLFETYTQLLCEKLVAREDIGWSKIIVVLCKSAAS
;
A
#
# COMPACT_ATOMS: atom_id res chain seq x y z
N MET A 1 8.21 6.36 -15.87
CA MET A 1 8.57 5.20 -15.04
C MET A 1 7.45 4.16 -15.09
N ASP A 2 7.75 2.93 -15.50
CA ASP A 2 6.78 1.81 -15.58
C ASP A 2 6.74 1.07 -14.24
N MET A 3 5.60 1.16 -13.53
CA MET A 3 5.43 0.52 -12.23
C MET A 3 5.58 -0.99 -12.28
N VAL A 4 5.01 -1.65 -13.30
CA VAL A 4 4.91 -3.10 -13.36
C VAL A 4 6.29 -3.75 -13.47
N ARG A 5 7.23 -3.06 -14.10
CA ARG A 5 8.59 -3.57 -14.33
C ARG A 5 9.60 -3.09 -13.30
N ASN A 6 9.46 -1.87 -12.82
CA ASN A 6 10.54 -1.19 -12.11
C ASN A 6 10.24 -0.95 -10.63
N PHE A 7 8.98 -1.09 -10.20
CA PHE A 7 8.64 -0.94 -8.79
C PHE A 7 8.66 -2.27 -8.06
N HIS A 8 9.40 -2.33 -6.98
CA HIS A 8 9.26 -3.34 -5.94
C HIS A 8 9.85 -2.81 -4.64
N MET A 9 9.40 -3.35 -3.51
CA MET A 9 10.05 -3.12 -2.23
C MET A 9 11.43 -3.80 -2.20
N ALA A 10 12.34 -3.34 -1.34
CA ALA A 10 13.68 -3.92 -1.22
C ALA A 10 13.60 -5.42 -0.90
N GLN A 11 14.25 -6.23 -1.75
CA GLN A 11 14.10 -7.68 -1.78
C GLN A 11 14.91 -8.39 -0.66
N GLY A 12 14.63 -9.67 -0.45
CA GLY A 12 15.36 -10.53 0.47
C GLY A 12 15.06 -10.28 1.95
N LEU A 13 16.00 -10.72 2.80
CA LEU A 13 15.90 -10.71 4.27
C LEU A 13 17.05 -9.94 4.95
N GLY A 14 17.88 -9.23 4.16
CA GLY A 14 19.00 -8.45 4.67
C GLY A 14 18.58 -7.20 5.44
N GLU A 15 19.55 -6.51 6.05
CA GLU A 15 19.30 -5.33 6.90
C GLU A 15 18.59 -4.17 6.19
N THR A 16 18.74 -4.05 4.87
CA THR A 16 18.08 -3.02 4.04
C THR A 16 16.78 -3.50 3.40
N SER A 17 16.42 -4.78 3.58
CA SER A 17 15.21 -5.36 2.98
C SER A 17 13.94 -4.77 3.57
N TYR A 18 12.85 -4.81 2.81
CA TYR A 18 11.53 -4.41 3.30
C TYR A 18 11.05 -5.28 4.46
N ALA A 19 11.36 -6.57 4.44
CA ALA A 19 11.01 -7.50 5.51
C ALA A 19 11.57 -7.09 6.88
N GLN A 20 12.70 -6.37 6.92
CA GLN A 20 13.32 -5.85 8.14
C GLN A 20 12.97 -4.38 8.44
N ASN A 21 12.38 -3.66 7.48
CA ASN A 21 12.17 -2.21 7.57
C ASN A 21 10.71 -1.79 7.33
N SER A 22 9.75 -2.62 7.72
CA SER A 22 8.31 -2.32 7.62
C SER A 22 7.55 -2.16 8.97
N PRO A 23 8.12 -1.53 10.02
CA PRO A 23 7.43 -1.40 11.32
C PRO A 23 6.21 -0.47 11.24
N LEU A 24 6.25 0.61 10.47
CA LEU A 24 5.14 1.54 10.34
C LEU A 24 3.94 0.89 9.64
N GLN A 25 4.16 0.04 8.63
CA GLN A 25 3.07 -0.76 8.04
C GLN A 25 2.49 -1.75 9.02
N LYS A 26 3.31 -2.32 9.93
CA LYS A 26 2.82 -3.22 10.97
C LYS A 26 1.87 -2.50 11.94
N GLU A 27 2.18 -1.29 12.36
CA GLU A 27 1.27 -0.49 13.20
C GLU A 27 -0.04 -0.13 12.49
N VAL A 28 0.02 0.12 11.17
CA VAL A 28 -1.19 0.30 10.35
C VAL A 28 -2.07 -0.94 10.37
N ILE A 29 -1.45 -2.11 10.23
CA ILE A 29 -2.11 -3.40 10.25
C ILE A 29 -2.77 -3.62 11.62
N GLU A 30 -2.05 -3.40 12.71
CA GLU A 30 -2.57 -3.57 14.08
C GLU A 30 -3.79 -2.67 14.31
N SER A 31 -3.72 -1.40 13.89
CA SER A 31 -4.81 -0.44 14.07
C SER A 31 -6.00 -0.63 13.11
N VAL A 32 -5.90 -1.49 12.08
CA VAL A 32 -7.04 -1.86 11.21
C VAL A 32 -7.54 -3.29 11.49
N MET A 33 -6.85 -4.06 12.34
CA MET A 33 -7.13 -5.47 12.52
C MET A 33 -8.55 -5.73 13.04
N ASP A 34 -9.00 -5.03 14.09
CA ASP A 34 -10.33 -5.24 14.68
C ASP A 34 -11.46 -5.17 13.63
N ILE A 35 -11.49 -4.10 12.83
CA ILE A 35 -12.53 -3.93 11.81
C ILE A 35 -12.37 -4.92 10.65
N THR A 36 -11.12 -5.33 10.36
CA THR A 36 -10.82 -6.37 9.37
C THR A 36 -11.41 -7.70 9.80
N LEU A 37 -11.18 -8.13 11.05
CA LEU A 37 -11.68 -9.40 11.58
C LEU A 37 -13.21 -9.42 11.62
N ARG A 38 -13.85 -8.34 12.09
CA ARG A 38 -15.32 -8.24 12.08
C ARG A 38 -15.88 -8.34 10.66
N SER A 39 -15.29 -7.63 9.71
CA SER A 39 -15.72 -7.67 8.31
C SER A 39 -15.52 -9.05 7.67
N ALA A 40 -14.42 -9.75 8.01
CA ALA A 40 -14.16 -11.10 7.51
C ALA A 40 -15.17 -12.12 8.08
N MET A 41 -15.47 -12.06 9.38
CA MET A 41 -16.47 -12.94 10.00
C MET A 41 -17.87 -12.78 9.39
N GLU A 42 -18.21 -11.57 8.92
CA GLU A 42 -19.47 -11.30 8.23
C GLU A 42 -19.47 -11.80 6.77
N ALA A 43 -18.36 -11.64 6.06
CA ALA A 43 -18.25 -11.97 4.62
C ALA A 43 -18.00 -13.46 4.35
N CYS A 44 -17.29 -14.16 5.23
CA CYS A 44 -16.76 -15.51 5.01
C CYS A 44 -17.72 -16.61 5.48
N ALA A 45 -18.94 -16.64 4.92
CA ALA A 45 -20.00 -17.59 5.28
C ALA A 45 -20.10 -18.84 4.39
N ALA A 46 -19.30 -18.94 3.32
CA ALA A 46 -19.26 -20.10 2.40
C ALA A 46 -18.44 -21.29 2.92
N GLU A 47 -18.70 -22.50 2.40
CA GLU A 47 -17.91 -23.71 2.72
C GLU A 47 -16.47 -23.63 2.20
N THR A 48 -16.26 -22.95 1.07
CA THR A 48 -14.94 -22.58 0.57
C THR A 48 -14.82 -21.06 0.63
N VAL A 49 -13.82 -20.56 1.35
CA VAL A 49 -13.56 -19.14 1.54
C VAL A 49 -12.30 -18.77 0.79
N SER A 50 -12.42 -17.78 -0.10
CA SER A 50 -11.28 -17.24 -0.85
C SER A 50 -10.95 -15.84 -0.37
N ILE A 51 -9.70 -15.64 0.07
CA ILE A 51 -9.18 -14.39 0.62
C ILE A 51 -8.07 -13.91 -0.31
N ALA A 52 -8.03 -12.63 -0.65
CA ALA A 52 -6.91 -12.04 -1.37
C ALA A 52 -6.30 -10.87 -0.59
N ASP A 53 -4.98 -10.83 -0.50
CA ASP A 53 -4.24 -9.64 -0.04
C ASP A 53 -3.58 -8.96 -1.23
N LEU A 54 -3.97 -7.70 -1.50
CA LEU A 54 -3.56 -6.94 -2.69
C LEU A 54 -2.48 -5.93 -2.34
N GLY A 55 -1.25 -6.17 -2.83
CA GLY A 55 -0.04 -5.46 -2.44
C GLY A 55 0.62 -6.09 -1.21
N CYS A 56 0.86 -7.40 -1.25
CA CYS A 56 1.33 -8.19 -0.12
C CYS A 56 2.82 -7.99 0.24
N SER A 57 3.61 -7.42 -0.69
CA SER A 57 5.07 -7.31 -0.60
C SER A 57 5.73 -8.69 -0.34
N SER A 58 6.90 -8.72 0.31
CA SER A 58 7.72 -9.92 0.55
C SER A 58 7.86 -10.31 2.03
N GLY A 59 7.28 -9.53 2.95
CA GLY A 59 7.46 -9.67 4.40
C GLY A 59 6.39 -10.50 5.11
N ARG A 60 6.58 -10.75 6.42
CA ARG A 60 5.63 -11.51 7.28
C ARG A 60 4.30 -10.80 7.54
N ASN A 61 4.21 -9.50 7.25
CA ASN A 61 3.02 -8.69 7.49
C ASN A 61 1.76 -9.27 6.83
N THR A 62 1.83 -9.65 5.54
CA THR A 62 0.70 -10.24 4.81
C THR A 62 0.23 -11.55 5.44
N LEU A 63 1.16 -12.45 5.80
CA LEU A 63 0.83 -13.73 6.42
C LEU A 63 0.19 -13.53 7.80
N SER A 64 0.62 -12.53 8.56
CA SER A 64 0.01 -12.20 9.85
C SER A 64 -1.43 -11.70 9.69
N VAL A 65 -1.72 -10.88 8.67
CA VAL A 65 -3.10 -10.46 8.37
C VAL A 65 -3.99 -11.66 8.05
N VAL A 66 -3.54 -12.50 7.13
CA VAL A 66 -4.29 -13.69 6.70
C VAL A 66 -4.48 -14.68 7.86
N GLU A 67 -3.45 -14.88 8.68
CA GLU A 67 -3.51 -15.75 9.88
C GLU A 67 -4.64 -15.32 10.81
N ASN A 68 -4.69 -14.02 11.15
CA ASN A 68 -5.71 -13.50 12.06
C ASN A 68 -7.11 -13.57 11.45
N VAL A 69 -7.24 -13.28 10.15
CA VAL A 69 -8.52 -13.42 9.42
C VAL A 69 -9.03 -14.86 9.47
N ILE A 70 -8.17 -15.83 9.15
CA ILE A 70 -8.53 -17.25 9.17
C ILE A 70 -8.97 -17.68 10.58
N ARG A 71 -8.20 -17.30 11.61
CA ARG A 71 -8.56 -17.61 13.01
C ARG A 71 -9.93 -17.06 13.38
N ALA A 72 -10.19 -15.77 13.13
CA ALA A 72 -11.46 -15.14 13.47
C ALA A 72 -12.64 -15.83 12.77
N VAL A 73 -12.49 -16.19 11.49
CA VAL A 73 -13.51 -16.94 10.76
C VAL A 73 -13.73 -18.33 11.37
N CYS A 74 -12.65 -19.06 11.70
CA CYS A 74 -12.73 -20.37 12.35
C CYS A 74 -13.40 -20.30 13.73
N GLU A 75 -13.04 -19.33 14.56
CA GLU A 75 -13.66 -19.09 15.87
C GLU A 75 -15.15 -18.84 15.73
N ARG A 76 -15.55 -17.93 14.83
CA ARG A 76 -16.96 -17.63 14.55
C ARG A 76 -17.75 -18.85 14.10
N ARG A 77 -17.15 -19.73 13.30
CA ARG A 77 -17.77 -21.00 12.84
C ARG A 77 -17.94 -21.99 13.97
N ARG A 78 -16.93 -22.14 14.83
CA ARG A 78 -16.98 -23.00 16.01
C ARG A 78 -18.08 -22.56 16.98
N GLU A 79 -18.18 -21.26 17.26
CA GLU A 79 -19.26 -20.69 18.08
C GLU A 79 -20.65 -20.96 17.50
N ALA A 80 -20.77 -20.94 16.18
CA ALA A 80 -22.00 -21.28 15.47
C ALA A 80 -22.26 -22.79 15.34
N THR A 81 -21.37 -23.65 15.87
CA THR A 81 -21.40 -25.11 15.67
C THR A 81 -21.44 -25.50 14.18
N GLN A 82 -20.75 -24.74 13.34
CA GLN A 82 -20.64 -24.95 11.91
C GLN A 82 -19.30 -25.62 11.55
N GLN A 83 -19.28 -26.31 10.40
CA GLN A 83 -18.05 -26.87 9.86
C GLN A 83 -17.06 -25.75 9.51
N LEU A 84 -15.77 -26.00 9.73
CA LEU A 84 -14.70 -25.11 9.30
C LEU A 84 -14.62 -25.09 7.77
N PRO A 85 -14.45 -23.91 7.14
CA PRO A 85 -14.35 -23.81 5.71
C PRO A 85 -12.96 -24.23 5.20
N GLU A 86 -12.89 -24.58 3.93
CA GLU A 86 -11.62 -24.67 3.20
C GLU A 86 -11.19 -23.28 2.74
N PHE A 87 -9.92 -22.93 2.96
CA PHE A 87 -9.39 -21.61 2.62
C PHE A 87 -8.50 -21.65 1.38
N MET A 88 -8.75 -20.71 0.48
CA MET A 88 -7.87 -20.37 -0.64
C MET A 88 -7.36 -18.95 -0.46
N VAL A 89 -6.07 -18.80 -0.19
CA VAL A 89 -5.40 -17.52 0.04
C VAL A 89 -4.64 -17.11 -1.21
N PHE A 90 -4.90 -15.91 -1.70
CA PHE A 90 -4.19 -15.31 -2.82
C PHE A 90 -3.32 -14.15 -2.33
N LEU A 91 -2.02 -14.24 -2.54
CA LEU A 91 -1.06 -13.19 -2.24
C LEU A 91 -0.73 -12.46 -3.55
N ASN A 92 -1.25 -11.24 -3.72
CA ASN A 92 -1.03 -10.45 -4.94
C ASN A 92 0.00 -9.35 -4.69
N ASP A 93 0.88 -9.20 -5.66
CA ASP A 93 1.74 -8.02 -5.83
C ASP A 93 2.13 -7.90 -7.31
N LEU A 94 2.90 -6.86 -7.66
CA LEU A 94 3.47 -6.72 -9.00
C LEU A 94 4.42 -7.88 -9.33
N PRO A 95 4.61 -8.23 -10.62
CA PRO A 95 5.46 -9.35 -11.02
C PRO A 95 6.92 -9.24 -10.57
N SER A 96 7.42 -8.03 -10.34
CA SER A 96 8.77 -7.70 -9.84
C SER A 96 8.95 -7.97 -8.34
N ASN A 97 7.89 -8.24 -7.60
CA ASN A 97 7.96 -8.51 -6.17
C ASN A 97 8.73 -9.81 -5.87
N ASP A 98 9.36 -9.87 -4.70
CA ASP A 98 10.11 -11.03 -4.23
C ASP A 98 9.19 -12.11 -3.65
N PHE A 99 8.45 -12.78 -4.54
CA PHE A 99 7.61 -13.92 -4.20
C PHE A 99 8.41 -15.11 -3.68
N ASN A 100 9.69 -15.24 -4.02
CA ASN A 100 10.53 -16.34 -3.53
C ASN A 100 10.72 -16.24 -2.02
N THR A 101 11.08 -15.06 -1.52
CA THR A 101 11.18 -14.82 -0.08
C THR A 101 9.83 -15.04 0.59
N LEU A 102 8.73 -14.52 0.02
CA LEU A 102 7.39 -14.72 0.59
C LEU A 102 6.99 -16.21 0.66
N PHE A 103 7.18 -16.96 -0.43
CA PHE A 103 6.83 -18.38 -0.48
C PHE A 103 7.69 -19.25 0.43
N SER A 104 8.92 -18.84 0.73
CA SER A 104 9.74 -19.54 1.72
C SER A 104 9.12 -19.55 3.13
N LEU A 105 8.25 -18.59 3.44
CA LEU A 105 7.57 -18.44 4.73
C LEU A 105 6.24 -19.21 4.82
N VAL A 106 5.66 -19.59 3.67
CA VAL A 106 4.33 -20.24 3.59
C VAL A 106 4.27 -21.60 4.31
N PRO A 107 5.28 -22.49 4.23
CA PRO A 107 5.22 -23.77 4.93
C PRO A 107 5.05 -23.64 6.45
N GLU A 108 5.81 -22.73 7.08
CA GLU A 108 5.71 -22.43 8.51
C GLU A 108 4.32 -21.91 8.88
N PHE A 109 3.80 -20.96 8.09
CA PHE A 109 2.47 -20.39 8.25
C PHE A 109 1.35 -21.44 8.17
N VAL A 110 1.37 -22.31 7.15
CA VAL A 110 0.34 -23.36 7.00
C VAL A 110 0.44 -24.41 8.11
N GLN A 111 1.65 -24.80 8.50
CA GLN A 111 1.85 -25.77 9.59
C GLN A 111 1.30 -25.23 10.92
N LYS A 112 1.54 -23.94 11.20
CA LYS A 112 1.01 -23.27 12.39
C LYS A 112 -0.51 -23.30 12.45
N LEU A 113 -1.19 -22.90 11.36
CA LEU A 113 -2.66 -22.93 11.29
C LEU A 113 -3.21 -24.35 11.45
N LYS A 114 -2.56 -25.36 10.87
CA LYS A 114 -2.97 -26.76 11.03
C LYS A 114 -2.86 -27.24 12.48
N ALA A 115 -1.76 -26.93 13.15
CA ALA A 115 -1.52 -27.35 14.54
C ALA A 115 -2.55 -26.75 15.52
N GLU A 116 -3.06 -25.55 15.25
CA GLU A 116 -4.07 -24.87 16.08
C GLU A 116 -5.49 -25.43 15.90
N HIS A 117 -5.71 -26.25 14.87
CA HIS A 117 -7.02 -26.75 14.47
C HIS A 117 -7.03 -28.29 14.25
N ASP A 118 -6.17 -29.03 14.96
CA ASP A 118 -5.94 -30.48 14.82
C ASP A 118 -6.99 -31.35 15.56
N ASP A 119 -8.01 -30.74 16.17
CA ASP A 119 -9.03 -31.36 17.01
C ASP A 119 -10.16 -32.08 16.21
N GLY A 120 -9.79 -32.78 15.14
CA GLY A 120 -10.63 -33.79 14.48
C GLY A 120 -11.28 -33.40 13.15
N GLY A 121 -11.03 -32.18 12.64
CA GLY A 121 -11.58 -31.70 11.37
C GLY A 121 -10.57 -31.09 10.39
N GLY A 122 -9.31 -30.87 10.81
CA GLY A 122 -8.17 -30.41 10.00
C GLY A 122 -8.47 -29.25 9.04
N ILE A 123 -8.13 -28.02 9.42
CA ILE A 123 -8.25 -26.88 8.51
C ILE A 123 -7.43 -27.09 7.21
N LEU A 124 -8.06 -26.89 6.06
CA LEU A 124 -7.38 -26.87 4.77
C LEU A 124 -7.11 -25.42 4.36
N VAL A 125 -5.84 -25.07 4.21
CA VAL A 125 -5.40 -23.75 3.75
C VAL A 125 -4.47 -23.95 2.56
N SER A 126 -4.91 -23.48 1.39
CA SER A 126 -4.11 -23.42 0.17
C SER A 126 -3.66 -21.97 -0.05
N VAL A 127 -2.40 -21.78 -0.42
CA VAL A 127 -1.84 -20.45 -0.71
C VAL A 127 -1.33 -20.41 -2.14
N ALA A 128 -1.67 -19.36 -2.87
CA ALA A 128 -1.22 -19.09 -4.22
C ALA A 128 -0.74 -17.64 -4.36
N GLY A 129 0.30 -17.41 -5.16
CA GLY A 129 0.63 -16.07 -5.61
C GLY A 129 -0.18 -15.66 -6.83
N ALA A 130 -0.53 -14.38 -6.91
CA ALA A 130 -1.22 -13.77 -8.04
C ALA A 130 -0.41 -12.57 -8.55
N PRO A 131 0.69 -12.77 -9.30
CA PRO A 131 1.51 -11.67 -9.81
C PRO A 131 0.72 -10.87 -10.85
N GLY A 132 0.57 -9.56 -10.62
CA GLY A 132 -0.15 -8.69 -11.53
C GLY A 132 -0.53 -7.35 -10.91
N ASN A 133 -0.87 -6.40 -11.78
CA ASN A 133 -1.32 -5.08 -11.36
C ASN A 133 -2.79 -5.14 -10.89
N PHE A 134 -3.03 -4.84 -9.62
CA PHE A 134 -4.38 -4.83 -9.04
C PHE A 134 -5.32 -3.77 -9.63
N TYR A 135 -4.87 -2.87 -10.49
CA TYR A 135 -5.77 -1.97 -11.21
C TYR A 135 -6.54 -2.69 -12.32
N GLY A 136 -6.09 -3.90 -12.72
CA GLY A 136 -6.81 -4.79 -13.63
C GLY A 136 -7.45 -5.99 -12.95
N ARG A 137 -8.02 -6.88 -13.78
CA ARG A 137 -8.52 -8.20 -13.36
C ARG A 137 -7.35 -9.13 -13.03
N LEU A 138 -7.43 -9.79 -11.89
CA LEU A 138 -6.49 -10.78 -11.37
C LEU A 138 -7.16 -12.15 -11.18
N PHE A 139 -8.45 -12.16 -10.88
CA PHE A 139 -9.19 -13.36 -10.50
C PHE A 139 -10.42 -13.59 -11.38
N PRO A 140 -10.94 -14.83 -11.46
CA PRO A 140 -12.22 -15.11 -12.08
C PRO A 140 -13.38 -14.32 -11.46
N SER A 141 -14.50 -14.24 -12.16
CA SER A 141 -15.64 -13.49 -11.66
C SER A 141 -16.28 -14.21 -10.46
N SER A 142 -16.66 -13.46 -9.42
CA SER A 142 -17.30 -13.99 -8.20
C SER A 142 -16.52 -15.14 -7.53
N SER A 143 -15.20 -15.03 -7.49
CA SER A 143 -14.32 -16.04 -6.88
C SER A 143 -13.76 -15.63 -5.52
N LEU A 144 -13.87 -14.35 -5.12
CA LEU A 144 -13.35 -13.84 -3.85
C LEU A 144 -14.46 -13.52 -2.85
N HIS A 145 -14.21 -13.83 -1.59
CA HIS A 145 -15.13 -13.56 -0.48
C HIS A 145 -14.68 -12.36 0.35
N PHE A 146 -13.37 -12.27 0.55
CA PHE A 146 -12.77 -11.21 1.36
C PHE A 146 -11.48 -10.70 0.73
N ILE A 147 -11.27 -9.39 0.75
CA ILE A 147 -10.07 -8.76 0.22
C ILE A 147 -9.47 -7.83 1.26
N THR A 148 -8.17 -7.92 1.46
CA THR A 148 -7.38 -6.93 2.19
C THR A 148 -6.45 -6.18 1.25
N SER A 149 -6.15 -4.93 1.56
CA SER A 149 -5.14 -4.15 0.85
C SER A 149 -4.64 -3.03 1.75
N PHE A 150 -3.49 -3.24 2.39
CA PHE A 150 -2.98 -2.29 3.37
C PHE A 150 -1.73 -1.58 2.84
N THR A 151 -1.76 -0.25 2.87
CA THR A 151 -0.62 0.60 2.46
C THR A 151 -0.11 0.34 1.03
N SER A 152 -1.01 0.10 0.07
CA SER A 152 -0.64 -0.15 -1.32
C SER A 152 -1.41 0.69 -2.35
N LEU A 153 -2.70 1.00 -2.10
CA LEU A 153 -3.56 1.74 -3.05
C LEU A 153 -3.21 3.22 -3.25
N HIS A 154 -2.26 3.77 -2.48
CA HIS A 154 -1.72 5.11 -2.73
C HIS A 154 -0.70 5.12 -3.88
N TRP A 155 -0.17 3.95 -4.28
CA TRP A 155 0.70 3.84 -5.45
C TRP A 155 -0.13 3.89 -6.73
N LEU A 156 0.04 4.94 -7.51
CA LEU A 156 -0.54 5.05 -8.84
C LEU A 156 0.08 4.01 -9.76
N SER A 157 -0.66 3.59 -10.78
CA SER A 157 -0.17 2.63 -11.78
C SER A 157 0.93 3.18 -12.69
N GLN A 158 1.11 4.50 -12.74
CA GLN A 158 2.22 5.18 -13.40
C GLN A 158 2.25 6.65 -12.96
N VAL A 159 3.36 7.31 -13.25
CA VAL A 159 3.48 8.77 -13.17
C VAL A 159 2.45 9.42 -14.12
N PRO A 160 1.73 10.48 -13.69
CA PRO A 160 0.80 11.19 -14.55
C PRO A 160 1.47 11.66 -15.86
N ALA A 161 0.88 11.30 -17.00
CA ALA A 161 1.52 11.49 -18.31
C ALA A 161 1.74 12.96 -18.69
N GLY A 162 0.91 13.88 -18.17
CA GLY A 162 1.02 15.31 -18.45
C GLY A 162 2.13 16.04 -17.68
N LEU A 163 2.89 15.35 -16.82
CA LEU A 163 3.99 15.97 -16.07
C LEU A 163 5.24 16.21 -16.91
N LEU A 164 5.35 15.56 -18.07
CA LEU A 164 6.40 15.79 -19.06
C LEU A 164 5.76 16.34 -20.34
N ASN A 165 6.12 17.56 -20.72
CA ASN A 165 5.66 18.20 -21.94
C ASN A 165 6.84 18.41 -22.89
N ASN A 166 6.92 17.62 -23.97
CA ASN A 166 8.06 17.64 -24.90
C ASN A 166 9.42 17.55 -24.18
N GLU A 167 9.53 16.57 -23.28
CA GLU A 167 10.73 16.32 -22.44
C GLU A 167 10.99 17.36 -21.33
N GLU A 168 10.27 18.49 -21.31
CA GLU A 168 10.33 19.43 -20.19
C GLU A 168 9.39 19.03 -19.06
N SER A 169 9.91 19.01 -17.83
CA SER A 169 9.08 18.78 -16.65
C SER A 169 8.22 19.98 -16.31
N VAL A 170 6.95 19.72 -16.00
CA VAL A 170 6.02 20.70 -15.42
C VAL A 170 6.28 20.88 -13.92
N ASN A 171 6.88 19.89 -13.26
CA ASN A 171 7.11 19.87 -11.81
C ASN A 171 8.58 20.09 -11.44
N LYS A 172 9.22 21.10 -12.05
CA LYS A 172 10.66 21.36 -11.90
C LYS A 172 11.07 21.49 -10.42
N GLY A 173 12.20 20.90 -10.07
CA GLY A 173 12.78 20.90 -8.74
C GLY A 173 11.99 20.13 -7.67
N ASN A 174 10.88 19.47 -8.02
CA ASN A 174 10.04 18.74 -7.07
C ASN A 174 9.85 17.29 -7.51
N ILE A 175 9.70 16.38 -6.55
CA ILE A 175 9.54 14.94 -6.84
C ILE A 175 8.10 14.45 -6.71
N TYR A 176 7.22 15.31 -6.21
CA TYR A 176 5.79 15.08 -6.01
C TYR A 176 5.07 16.44 -6.01
N MET A 177 3.78 16.46 -5.72
CA MET A 177 3.06 17.69 -5.48
C MET A 177 3.67 18.43 -4.27
N SER A 178 3.90 19.73 -4.42
CA SER A 178 4.49 20.63 -3.42
C SER A 178 3.76 21.98 -3.47
N PRO A 179 3.79 22.81 -2.41
CA PRO A 179 3.30 24.19 -2.48
C PRO A 179 3.99 25.02 -3.57
N ALA A 180 5.19 24.63 -3.99
CA ALA A 180 5.91 25.27 -5.10
C ALA A 180 5.46 24.75 -6.48
N SER A 181 4.73 23.63 -6.55
CA SER A 181 4.27 23.04 -7.81
C SER A 181 3.15 23.87 -8.45
N PRO A 182 3.11 23.98 -9.79
CA PRO A 182 1.97 24.56 -10.49
C PRO A 182 0.65 23.82 -10.19
N PRO A 183 -0.51 24.50 -10.16
CA PRO A 183 -1.82 23.86 -9.94
C PRO A 183 -2.16 22.70 -10.88
N LEU A 184 -1.62 22.73 -12.10
CA LEU A 184 -1.74 21.66 -13.07
C LEU A 184 -1.19 20.33 -12.54
N VAL A 185 -0.10 20.35 -11.77
CA VAL A 185 0.51 19.14 -11.20
C VAL A 185 -0.49 18.40 -10.31
N ALA A 186 -1.16 19.12 -9.40
CA ALA A 186 -2.15 18.52 -8.52
C ALA A 186 -3.36 17.93 -9.27
N THR A 187 -3.79 18.64 -10.31
CA THR A 187 -4.87 18.17 -11.20
C THR A 187 -4.50 16.86 -11.88
N LEU A 188 -3.30 16.78 -12.47
CA LEU A 188 -2.82 15.58 -13.17
C LEU A 188 -2.69 14.36 -12.24
N TYR A 189 -2.21 14.58 -11.02
CA TYR A 189 -2.13 13.53 -10.00
C TYR A 189 -3.52 13.03 -9.59
N PHE A 190 -4.46 13.94 -9.37
CA PHE A 190 -5.83 13.60 -9.01
C PHE A 190 -6.56 12.86 -10.13
N GLU A 191 -6.46 13.33 -11.37
CA GLU A 191 -7.04 12.66 -12.55
C GLU A 191 -6.49 11.23 -12.69
N ARG A 192 -5.18 11.06 -12.43
CA ARG A 192 -4.58 9.71 -12.47
C ARG A 192 -5.15 8.81 -11.37
N PHE A 193 -5.23 9.33 -10.15
CA PHE A 193 -5.82 8.61 -9.02
C PHE A 193 -7.26 8.20 -9.31
N GLN A 194 -8.11 9.11 -9.81
CA GLN A 194 -9.50 8.81 -10.15
C GLN A 194 -9.60 7.66 -11.15
N LYS A 195 -8.79 7.69 -12.21
CA LYS A 195 -8.75 6.63 -13.22
C LYS A 195 -8.34 5.30 -12.61
N ASP A 196 -7.26 5.30 -11.85
CA ASP A 196 -6.69 4.08 -11.26
C ASP A 196 -7.64 3.47 -10.24
N PHE A 197 -8.16 4.27 -9.31
CA PHE A 197 -9.10 3.79 -8.29
C PHE A 197 -10.43 3.32 -8.89
N ASN A 198 -10.93 3.97 -9.95
CA ASN A 198 -12.09 3.46 -10.69
C ASN A 198 -11.82 2.09 -11.33
N MET A 199 -10.66 1.89 -11.97
CA MET A 199 -10.29 0.60 -12.55
C MET A 199 -10.14 -0.49 -11.48
N PHE A 200 -9.58 -0.14 -10.31
CA PHE A 200 -9.53 -1.01 -9.15
C PHE A 200 -10.94 -1.45 -8.73
N LEU A 201 -11.84 -0.50 -8.43
CA LEU A 201 -13.21 -0.80 -8.00
C LEU A 201 -13.94 -1.68 -9.03
N ARG A 202 -13.90 -1.33 -10.31
CA ARG A 202 -14.53 -2.11 -11.40
C ARG A 202 -13.98 -3.53 -11.54
N SER A 203 -12.68 -3.72 -11.25
CA SER A 203 -12.07 -5.05 -11.29
C SER A 203 -12.49 -5.87 -10.08
N ARG A 204 -12.45 -5.27 -8.88
CA ARG A 204 -12.88 -5.92 -7.63
C ARG A 204 -14.36 -6.26 -7.63
N SER A 205 -15.21 -5.43 -8.24
CA SER A 205 -16.65 -5.68 -8.28
C SER A 205 -17.00 -6.90 -9.11
N GLN A 206 -16.20 -7.23 -10.12
CA GLN A 206 -16.38 -8.46 -10.90
C GLN A 206 -15.90 -9.69 -10.14
N GLU A 207 -14.84 -9.56 -9.33
CA GLU A 207 -14.15 -10.67 -8.67
C GLU A 207 -14.76 -11.06 -7.33
N LEU A 208 -15.27 -10.10 -6.56
CA LEU A 208 -15.96 -10.35 -5.30
C LEU A 208 -17.31 -11.04 -5.53
N VAL A 209 -17.73 -11.92 -4.64
CA VAL A 209 -19.11 -12.40 -4.54
C VAL A 209 -20.02 -11.29 -4.00
N VAL A 210 -21.32 -11.35 -4.29
CA VAL A 210 -22.30 -10.43 -3.68
C VAL A 210 -22.27 -10.60 -2.16
N GLY A 211 -22.23 -9.51 -1.41
CA GLY A 211 -22.04 -9.53 0.05
C GLY A 211 -20.59 -9.77 0.50
N GLY A 212 -19.68 -10.06 -0.43
CA GLY A 212 -18.24 -10.09 -0.15
C GLY A 212 -17.74 -8.70 0.24
N LYS A 213 -16.72 -8.66 1.09
CA LYS A 213 -16.18 -7.41 1.64
C LYS A 213 -14.73 -7.19 1.28
N MET A 214 -14.33 -5.93 1.21
CA MET A 214 -12.94 -5.55 1.14
C MET A 214 -12.61 -4.50 2.20
N VAL A 215 -11.44 -4.64 2.81
CA VAL A 215 -10.92 -3.71 3.81
C VAL A 215 -9.57 -3.22 3.33
N PHE A 216 -9.42 -1.89 3.24
CA PHE A 216 -8.16 -1.31 2.78
C PHE A 216 -7.78 -0.07 3.57
N SER A 217 -6.47 0.21 3.57
CA SER A 217 -5.90 1.40 4.20
C SER A 217 -5.05 2.22 3.23
N PHE A 218 -5.32 3.53 3.21
CA PHE A 218 -4.52 4.52 2.49
C PHE A 218 -3.60 5.27 3.41
N ILE A 219 -2.50 5.70 2.82
CA ILE A 219 -1.87 6.94 3.22
C ILE A 219 -2.70 8.05 2.55
N GLY A 220 -3.35 8.90 3.35
CA GLY A 220 -4.26 9.94 2.89
C GLY A 220 -3.94 11.31 3.50
N ARG A 221 -4.77 12.30 3.18
CA ARG A 221 -4.63 13.69 3.66
C ARG A 221 -5.88 14.16 4.42
N ARG A 222 -5.68 15.07 5.38
CA ARG A 222 -6.77 15.72 6.16
C ARG A 222 -7.45 16.84 5.39
N SER A 223 -6.66 17.67 4.72
CA SER A 223 -7.17 18.84 3.99
C SER A 223 -7.97 18.41 2.77
N HIS A 224 -9.05 19.11 2.47
CA HIS A 224 -9.75 19.04 1.19
C HIS A 224 -8.97 19.75 0.08
N ASP A 225 -8.25 20.83 0.42
CA ASP A 225 -7.39 21.53 -0.53
C ASP A 225 -6.10 20.72 -0.77
N SER A 226 -5.92 20.31 -2.03
CA SER A 226 -4.72 19.61 -2.45
C SER A 226 -3.49 20.50 -2.41
N HIS A 227 -3.58 21.82 -2.30
CA HIS A 227 -2.42 22.73 -2.28
C HIS A 227 -1.98 23.15 -0.87
N GLU A 228 -2.90 23.29 0.09
CA GLU A 228 -2.56 23.91 1.38
C GLU A 228 -1.76 23.01 2.34
N LYS A 229 -1.80 21.67 2.21
CA LYS A 229 -1.22 20.75 3.21
C LYS A 229 -0.58 19.46 2.67
N ILE A 230 -0.04 19.46 1.44
CA ILE A 230 0.80 18.33 0.99
C ILE A 230 2.10 18.23 1.84
N ASN A 231 2.45 19.33 2.52
CA ASN A 231 3.62 19.51 3.39
C ASN A 231 3.65 18.70 4.70
N GLU A 232 2.71 17.78 4.93
CA GLU A 232 2.73 16.94 6.14
C GLU A 232 3.59 15.67 5.97
N CYS A 233 4.14 15.41 4.78
CA CYS A 233 5.10 14.31 4.60
C CYS A 233 6.56 14.78 4.78
N LEU A 234 7.04 14.74 6.03
CA LEU A 234 8.45 14.96 6.34
C LEU A 234 9.41 14.11 5.50
N LEU A 235 9.04 12.85 5.24
CA LEU A 235 9.88 11.88 4.54
C LEU A 235 10.07 12.26 3.07
N LEU A 236 8.99 12.64 2.37
CA LEU A 236 9.08 13.09 0.98
C LEU A 236 9.81 14.43 0.86
N GLU A 237 9.56 15.37 1.78
CA GLU A 237 10.23 16.67 1.79
C GLU A 237 11.73 16.53 2.06
N ALA A 238 12.13 15.63 2.97
CA ALA A 238 13.53 15.33 3.21
C ALA A 238 14.18 14.67 1.97
N LEU A 239 13.47 13.78 1.27
CA LEU A 239 13.98 13.10 0.08
C LEU A 239 14.23 14.08 -1.07
N GLU A 240 13.28 14.97 -1.33
CA GLU A 240 13.39 16.02 -2.33
C GLU A 240 14.58 16.96 -2.05
N LYS A 241 14.75 17.36 -0.79
CA LYS A 241 15.89 18.18 -0.36
C LYS A 241 17.21 17.43 -0.49
N SER A 242 17.27 16.14 -0.16
CA SER A 242 18.48 15.34 -0.36
C SER A 242 18.87 15.28 -1.84
N LEU A 243 17.92 15.03 -2.74
CA LEU A 243 18.19 15.03 -4.19
C LEU A 243 18.67 16.41 -4.67
N SER A 244 18.06 17.49 -4.19
CA SER A 244 18.49 18.86 -4.50
C SER A 244 19.94 19.14 -4.03
N ILE A 245 20.32 18.65 -2.85
CA ILE A 245 21.71 18.73 -2.35
C ILE A 245 22.66 17.96 -3.28
N LEU A 246 22.29 16.75 -3.69
CA LEU A 246 23.08 15.95 -4.64
C LEU A 246 23.25 16.64 -6.00
N VAL A 247 22.24 17.39 -6.47
CA VAL A 247 22.36 18.26 -7.66
C VAL A 247 23.39 19.36 -7.43
N SER A 248 23.35 20.04 -6.27
CA SER A 248 24.34 21.07 -5.93
C SER A 248 25.77 20.54 -5.85
N GLN A 249 25.92 19.27 -5.46
CA GLN A 249 27.20 18.54 -5.41
C GLN A 249 27.61 17.95 -6.78
N LYS A 250 26.78 18.12 -7.82
CA LYS A 250 26.99 17.58 -9.18
C LYS A 250 27.04 16.05 -9.24
N LEU A 251 26.44 15.37 -8.26
CA LEU A 251 26.26 13.91 -8.28
C LEU A 251 25.02 13.51 -9.11
N VAL A 252 24.05 14.41 -9.22
CA VAL A 252 22.84 14.25 -10.04
C VAL A 252 22.69 15.49 -10.93
N THR A 253 22.17 15.32 -12.15
CA THR A 253 21.86 16.45 -13.03
C THR A 253 20.51 17.06 -12.66
N GLU A 254 20.36 18.37 -12.81
CA GLU A 254 19.08 19.07 -12.59
C GLU A 254 17.96 18.47 -13.45
N GLU A 255 18.25 18.14 -14.71
CA GLU A 255 17.31 17.45 -15.63
C GLU A 255 16.82 16.09 -15.09
N LYS A 256 17.70 15.31 -14.43
CA LYS A 256 17.31 14.03 -13.82
C LYS A 256 16.39 14.28 -12.62
N LEU A 257 16.63 15.31 -11.81
CA LEU A 257 15.73 15.69 -10.72
C LEU A 257 14.37 16.14 -11.27
N ASP A 258 14.37 17.06 -12.23
CA ASP A 258 13.15 17.63 -12.82
C ASP A 258 12.24 16.55 -13.44
N SER A 259 12.84 15.56 -14.09
CA SER A 259 12.09 14.45 -14.72
C SER A 259 11.63 13.37 -13.75
N PHE A 260 12.10 13.37 -12.49
CA PHE A 260 11.72 12.38 -11.49
C PHE A 260 10.44 12.80 -10.75
N ASN A 261 9.39 12.00 -10.90
CA ASN A 261 8.13 12.20 -10.18
C ASN A 261 7.66 10.87 -9.60
N LEU A 262 7.23 10.89 -8.34
CA LEU A 262 6.75 9.69 -7.67
C LEU A 262 5.32 9.36 -8.14
N PRO A 263 5.03 8.09 -8.49
CA PRO A 263 3.70 7.62 -8.83
C PRO A 263 2.89 7.35 -7.55
N PHE A 264 2.69 8.39 -6.75
CA PHE A 264 2.06 8.33 -5.45
C PHE A 264 0.90 9.33 -5.39
N TYR A 265 -0.18 9.01 -4.71
CA TYR A 265 -1.24 9.96 -4.40
C TYR A 265 -1.85 9.70 -3.02
N ALA A 266 -1.94 10.74 -2.21
CA ALA A 266 -2.60 10.70 -0.90
C ALA A 266 -4.00 11.32 -1.01
N PRO A 267 -5.07 10.50 -1.15
CA PRO A 267 -6.43 11.02 -1.27
C PRO A 267 -6.98 11.51 0.08
N SER A 268 -7.98 12.38 0.02
CA SER A 268 -8.87 12.71 1.13
C SER A 268 -10.02 11.69 1.23
N THR A 269 -10.73 11.68 2.36
CA THR A 269 -11.93 10.83 2.54
C THR A 269 -13.02 11.17 1.53
N GLN A 270 -13.25 12.46 1.26
CA GLN A 270 -14.25 12.90 0.30
C GLN A 270 -13.95 12.41 -1.13
N GLU A 271 -12.69 12.49 -1.56
CA GLU A 271 -12.30 12.00 -2.89
C GLU A 271 -12.54 10.49 -3.05
N LEU A 272 -12.31 9.73 -1.98
CA LEU A 272 -12.59 8.29 -1.93
C LEU A 272 -14.09 8.00 -1.97
N GLU A 273 -14.88 8.68 -1.13
CA GLU A 273 -16.34 8.56 -1.11
C GLU A 273 -16.93 8.86 -2.49
N ASP A 274 -16.55 9.99 -3.09
CA ASP A 274 -17.01 10.39 -4.42
C ASP A 274 -16.69 9.34 -5.49
N GLN A 275 -15.51 8.72 -5.45
CA GLN A 275 -15.17 7.66 -6.42
C GLN A 275 -15.98 6.38 -6.20
N VAL A 276 -16.19 5.96 -4.94
CA VAL A 276 -16.99 4.76 -4.64
C VAL A 276 -18.43 4.96 -5.08
N TYR A 277 -19.03 6.11 -4.75
CA TYR A 277 -20.40 6.42 -5.18
C TYR A 277 -20.53 6.55 -6.69
N ARG A 278 -19.53 7.16 -7.37
CA ARG A 278 -19.53 7.32 -8.82
C ARG A 278 -19.42 5.99 -9.56
N GLU A 279 -18.63 5.05 -9.06
CA GLU A 279 -18.49 3.72 -9.69
C GLU A 279 -19.71 2.84 -9.42
N GLY A 280 -20.23 2.85 -8.18
CA GLY A 280 -21.56 2.34 -7.86
C GLY A 280 -21.69 0.83 -7.56
N SER A 281 -20.60 0.06 -7.60
CA SER A 281 -20.66 -1.40 -7.32
C SER A 281 -20.62 -1.75 -5.83
N PHE A 282 -20.33 -0.79 -4.95
CA PHE A 282 -20.08 -1.01 -3.53
C PHE A 282 -20.82 -0.04 -2.64
N THR A 283 -21.23 -0.53 -1.47
CA THR A 283 -21.59 0.32 -0.33
C THR A 283 -20.39 0.55 0.57
N ILE A 284 -20.32 1.73 1.17
CA ILE A 284 -19.34 2.05 2.21
C ILE A 284 -19.93 1.63 3.56
N ASP A 285 -19.43 0.54 4.13
CA ASP A 285 -19.86 0.07 5.45
C ASP A 285 -19.23 0.93 6.57
N SER A 286 -17.98 1.37 6.35
CA SER A 286 -17.26 2.22 7.28
C SER A 286 -16.14 2.97 6.54
N MET A 287 -15.98 4.25 6.83
CA MET A 287 -14.78 5.01 6.50
C MET A 287 -14.30 5.76 7.74
N LYS A 288 -13.03 5.60 8.09
CA LYS A 288 -12.43 6.24 9.26
C LYS A 288 -11.09 6.84 8.90
N GLN A 289 -10.90 8.10 9.24
CA GLN A 289 -9.58 8.71 9.27
C GLN A 289 -9.01 8.53 10.68
N ALA A 290 -7.87 7.83 10.78
CA ALA A 290 -7.15 7.63 12.03
C ALA A 290 -6.00 8.64 12.15
N HIS A 291 -5.64 8.94 13.41
CA HIS A 291 -4.62 9.93 13.74
C HIS A 291 -3.23 9.51 13.25
N ASP A 292 -2.36 10.51 13.14
CA ASP A 292 -1.13 10.42 12.38
C ASP A 292 -0.09 9.53 13.05
N TRP A 293 0.74 8.87 12.25
CA TRP A 293 1.97 8.25 12.75
C TRP A 293 2.79 9.30 13.49
N THR A 294 3.12 9.06 14.75
CA THR A 294 4.08 9.86 15.51
C THR A 294 5.49 9.50 15.04
N ILE A 295 5.85 9.92 13.82
CA ILE A 295 7.13 9.56 13.20
C ILE A 295 8.33 10.02 14.05
N HIS A 296 8.13 11.02 14.91
CA HIS A 296 9.13 11.53 15.85
C HIS A 296 9.51 10.52 16.95
N GLU A 297 8.72 9.48 17.18
CA GLU A 297 9.07 8.39 18.11
C GLU A 297 10.16 7.46 17.55
N TYR A 298 10.43 7.52 16.24
CA TYR A 298 11.41 6.66 15.59
C TYR A 298 12.75 7.36 15.41
N ALA A 299 13.82 6.58 15.57
CA ALA A 299 15.17 7.04 15.27
C ALA A 299 15.29 7.44 13.78
N PRO A 300 15.96 8.56 13.44
CA PRO A 300 16.12 9.02 12.06
C PRO A 300 16.70 7.95 11.12
N LYS A 301 17.65 7.14 11.62
CA LYS A 301 18.24 6.04 10.85
C LYS A 301 17.22 4.95 10.50
N MET A 302 16.29 4.64 11.40
CA MET A 302 15.21 3.69 11.14
C MET A 302 14.28 4.22 10.05
N LEU A 303 13.88 5.50 10.12
CA LEU A 303 13.05 6.14 9.10
C LEU A 303 13.76 6.23 7.74
N SER A 304 15.08 6.42 7.75
CA SER A 304 15.90 6.35 6.55
C SER A 304 15.85 4.97 5.91
N ASN A 305 16.07 3.91 6.69
CA ASN A 305 16.03 2.54 6.16
C ASN A 305 14.62 2.13 5.72
N PHE A 306 13.58 2.56 6.45
CA PHE A 306 12.18 2.42 6.04
C PHE A 306 11.92 3.04 4.68
N SER A 307 12.33 4.30 4.49
CA SER A 307 12.14 5.01 3.22
C SER A 307 12.92 4.33 2.10
N ARG A 308 14.18 3.96 2.37
CA ARG A 308 15.05 3.21 1.44
C ARG A 308 14.39 1.93 0.97
N ALA A 309 13.88 1.13 1.89
CA ALA A 309 13.25 -0.15 1.57
C ALA A 309 12.00 -0.02 0.68
N ILE A 310 11.42 1.18 0.57
CA ILE A 310 10.23 1.45 -0.25
C ILE A 310 10.61 2.05 -1.61
N ILE A 311 11.54 2.99 -1.64
CA ILE A 311 11.80 3.83 -2.83
C ILE A 311 13.10 3.52 -3.58
N GLU A 312 13.99 2.67 -3.03
CA GLU A 312 15.30 2.37 -3.63
C GLU A 312 15.18 1.89 -5.08
N SER A 313 14.21 1.05 -5.41
CA SER A 313 14.00 0.57 -6.79
C SER A 313 13.71 1.70 -7.78
N PHE A 314 12.92 2.71 -7.39
CA PHE A 314 12.69 3.90 -8.21
C PHE A 314 13.94 4.74 -8.39
N ILE A 315 14.71 4.92 -7.31
CA ILE A 315 15.92 5.72 -7.35
C ILE A 315 16.97 5.04 -8.24
N CYS A 316 17.23 3.76 -8.05
CA CYS A 316 18.18 2.99 -8.86
C CYS A 316 17.82 3.07 -10.34
N HIS A 317 16.54 2.88 -10.68
CA HIS A 317 16.10 2.88 -12.07
C HIS A 317 16.28 4.24 -12.76
N HIS A 318 16.01 5.35 -12.05
CA HIS A 318 16.02 6.69 -12.65
C HIS A 318 17.39 7.37 -12.59
N PHE A 319 18.06 7.26 -11.45
CA PHE A 319 19.29 8.00 -11.19
C PHE A 319 20.54 7.15 -11.37
N GLY A 320 20.47 5.85 -11.08
CA GLY A 320 21.60 4.92 -11.03
C GLY A 320 21.85 4.38 -9.61
N GLU A 321 22.49 3.22 -9.50
CA GLU A 321 22.82 2.58 -8.21
C GLU A 321 23.88 3.38 -7.44
N GLU A 322 24.76 4.08 -8.15
CA GLU A 322 25.86 4.85 -7.60
C GLU A 322 25.43 5.99 -6.67
N ILE A 323 24.17 6.45 -6.78
CA ILE A 323 23.66 7.55 -5.97
C ILE A 323 22.98 7.09 -4.67
N ILE A 324 22.74 5.79 -4.49
CA ILE A 324 21.95 5.28 -3.37
C ILE A 324 22.60 5.61 -2.02
N GLU A 325 23.88 5.28 -1.85
CA GLU A 325 24.56 5.56 -0.58
C GLU A 325 24.68 7.08 -0.30
N PRO A 326 25.17 7.92 -1.24
CA PRO A 326 25.20 9.38 -1.04
C PRO A 326 23.82 9.98 -0.73
N LEU A 327 22.76 9.49 -1.38
CA LEU A 327 21.39 9.96 -1.16
C LEU A 327 20.94 9.64 0.26
N PHE A 328 21.07 8.39 0.71
CA PHE A 328 20.56 7.98 2.02
C PHE A 328 21.42 8.45 3.19
N GLU A 329 22.71 8.74 2.98
CA GLU A 329 23.54 9.47 3.94
C GLU A 329 23.00 10.89 4.15
N THR A 330 22.82 11.64 3.05
CA THR A 330 22.27 13.00 3.07
C THR A 330 20.86 13.03 3.66
N TYR A 331 20.02 12.05 3.28
CA TYR A 331 18.67 11.90 3.79
C TYR A 331 18.61 11.64 5.29
N THR A 332 19.46 10.72 5.79
CA THR A 332 19.55 10.46 7.23
C THR A 332 19.95 11.73 7.99
N GLN A 333 20.91 12.50 7.48
CA GLN A 333 21.33 13.74 8.11
C GLN A 333 20.20 14.78 8.18
N LEU A 334 19.46 14.98 7.08
CA LEU A 334 18.32 15.89 7.06
C LEU A 334 17.19 15.45 8.01
N LEU A 335 16.92 14.14 8.13
CA LEU A 335 15.97 13.63 9.10
C LEU A 335 16.40 13.93 10.54
N CYS A 336 17.70 13.76 10.86
CA CYS A 336 18.25 14.13 12.17
C CYS A 336 18.02 15.61 12.49
N GLU A 337 18.22 16.51 11.52
CA GLU A 337 18.03 17.95 11.72
C GLU A 337 16.56 18.34 11.88
N LYS A 338 15.67 17.77 11.06
CA LYS A 338 14.25 18.16 11.02
C LYS A 338 13.40 17.57 12.13
N LEU A 339 13.67 16.33 12.56
CA LEU A 339 12.90 15.68 13.63
C LEU A 339 13.13 16.36 15.00
N VAL A 340 14.26 17.04 15.18
CA VAL A 340 14.52 17.87 16.36
C VAL A 340 13.66 19.14 16.38
N ALA A 341 13.11 19.57 15.23
CA ALA A 341 12.49 20.88 15.06
C ALA A 341 10.96 20.88 14.95
N ARG A 342 10.30 19.70 14.83
CA ARG A 342 8.87 19.61 14.49
C ARG A 342 8.19 18.43 15.22
N GLU A 343 7.33 18.73 16.18
CA GLU A 343 6.59 17.73 16.98
C GLU A 343 5.28 17.25 16.33
N ASP A 344 4.78 17.93 15.29
CA ASP A 344 3.42 17.81 14.76
C ASP A 344 3.32 17.15 13.36
N ILE A 345 4.31 16.35 12.96
CA ILE A 345 4.34 15.78 11.61
C ILE A 345 3.88 14.33 11.62
N GLY A 346 2.89 14.00 10.78
CA GLY A 346 2.56 12.62 10.47
C GLY A 346 1.58 12.49 9.30
N TRP A 347 1.36 11.26 8.86
CA TRP A 347 0.43 10.95 7.77
C TRP A 347 -0.94 10.61 8.31
N SER A 348 -2.00 11.10 7.69
CA SER A 348 -3.33 10.57 8.00
C SER A 348 -3.49 9.19 7.37
N LYS A 349 -3.99 8.24 8.15
CA LYS A 349 -4.38 6.93 7.64
C LYS A 349 -5.89 6.92 7.40
N ILE A 350 -6.32 6.51 6.21
CA ILE A 350 -7.74 6.31 5.92
C ILE A 350 -8.00 4.80 5.87
N ILE A 351 -8.94 4.33 6.68
CA ILE A 351 -9.45 2.95 6.69
C ILE A 351 -10.80 2.94 6.00
N VAL A 352 -10.99 2.04 5.05
CA VAL A 352 -12.25 1.87 4.32
C VAL A 352 -12.69 0.41 4.36
N VAL A 353 -13.97 0.19 4.63
CA VAL A 353 -14.65 -1.10 4.47
C VAL A 353 -15.71 -0.92 3.41
N LEU A 354 -15.61 -1.70 2.33
CA LEU A 354 -16.60 -1.76 1.28
C LEU A 354 -17.26 -3.14 1.24
N CYS A 355 -18.56 -3.15 0.94
CA CYS A 355 -19.34 -4.36 0.72
C CYS A 355 -19.87 -4.36 -0.72
N LYS A 356 -19.72 -5.49 -1.43
CA LYS A 356 -20.26 -5.63 -2.79
C LYS A 356 -21.78 -5.69 -2.75
N SER A 357 -22.43 -4.72 -3.40
CA SER A 357 -23.88 -4.66 -3.50
C SER A 357 -24.42 -5.74 -4.43
N ALA A 358 -25.67 -6.17 -4.20
CA ALA A 358 -26.42 -6.87 -5.23
C ALA A 358 -26.70 -5.88 -6.38
N ALA A 359 -26.62 -6.35 -7.63
CA ALA A 359 -27.06 -5.52 -8.75
C ALA A 359 -28.54 -5.15 -8.54
N SER A 360 -28.84 -3.86 -8.65
CA SER A 360 -30.20 -3.32 -8.52
C SER A 360 -31.10 -3.68 -9.69
#